data_AF-A0AAI9R9L7-F1
#
_entry.id   AF-A0AAI9R9L7-F1
#
_cell.length_a   1.000
_cell.length_b   1.000
_cell.length_c   1.000
_cell.angle_alpha   90.00
_cell.angle_beta   90.00
_cell.angle_gamma   90.00
#
_symmetry.space_group_name_H-M   'P 1'
#
loop_
_entity.id
_entity.type
_entity.pdbx_description
1 polymer ?
#
loop_
_entity_poly.entity_id
_entity_poly.type
_entity_poly.pdbx_seq_one_letter_code
_entity_poly.pdbx_strand_id
1 'polypeptide(L)' 'MDWFNLVGKGLFSGAVIVTASEIAKRSAVFGALVISLPLASIMSMTWLYNDTEDTAQVADFAESILWLVIPSMLLF' A
#
# COMPACT_ATOMS: atom_id res chain seq x y z
N MET A 1 5.53 9.00 20.20
CA MET A 1 5.99 8.32 18.97
C MET A 1 6.56 6.98 19.41
N ASP A 2 5.75 5.93 19.38
CA ASP A 2 6.20 4.61 19.81
C ASP A 2 7.03 3.97 18.70
N TRP A 3 8.36 4.08 18.83
CA TRP A 3 9.32 3.54 17.87
C TRP A 3 9.09 2.05 17.56
N PHE A 4 8.65 1.28 18.55
CA PHE A 4 8.29 -0.14 18.37
C PHE A 4 7.13 -0.33 17.38
N ASN A 5 6.13 0.55 17.43
CA ASN A 5 5.00 0.50 16.50
C ASN A 5 5.48 0.80 15.06
N LEU A 6 6.30 1.84 14.89
CA LEU A 6 6.88 2.19 13.58
C LEU A 6 7.72 1.05 12.98
N VAL A 7 8.57 0.41 13.80
CA VAL A 7 9.34 -0.77 13.38
C VAL A 7 8.40 -1.91 12.99
N GLY A 8 7.34 -2.17 13.76
CA GLY A 8 6.33 -3.17 13.44
C GLY A 8 5.63 -2.92 12.10
N LYS A 9 5.14 -1.69 11.88
CA LYS A 9 4.52 -1.26 10.61
C LYS A 9 5.49 -1.42 9.44
N GLY A 10 6.76 -1.04 9.64
CA GLY A 10 7.81 -1.15 8.63
C GLY A 10 8.12 -2.59 8.26
N LEU A 11 8.33 -3.47 9.24
CA LEU A 11 8.60 -4.89 9.01
C LEU A 11 7.43 -5.59 8.30
N PHE A 12 6.20 -5.32 8.74
CA PHE A 12 5.01 -5.89 8.10
C PHE A 12 4.88 -5.44 6.64
N SER A 13 5.01 -4.13 6.39
CA SER A 13 4.91 -3.57 5.03
C SER A 13 6.02 -4.12 4.12
N GLY A 14 7.25 -4.22 4.63
CA GLY A 14 8.37 -4.83 3.91
C GLY A 14 8.14 -6.30 3.61
N ALA A 15 7.61 -7.08 4.54
CA ALA A 15 7.28 -8.49 4.33
C ALA A 15 6.23 -8.69 3.24
N VAL A 16 5.21 -7.83 3.18
CA VAL A 16 4.19 -7.85 2.11
C VAL A 16 4.83 -7.58 0.75
N ILE A 17 5.69 -6.57 0.63
CA ILE A 17 6.38 -6.22 -0.62
C ILE A 17 7.31 -7.36 -1.08
N VAL A 18 8.10 -7.92 -0.16
CA VAL A 18 8.99 -9.06 -0.46
C VAL A 18 8.18 -10.25 -0.94
N THR A 19 7.09 -10.58 -0.26
CA THR A 19 6.22 -11.71 -0.64
C THR A 19 5.63 -11.50 -2.04
N ALA A 20 5.10 -10.31 -2.34
CA ALA A 20 4.59 -9.99 -3.68
C ALA A 20 5.68 -10.12 -4.75
N SER A 21 6.90 -9.67 -4.45
CA SER A 21 8.05 -9.77 -5.35
C SER A 21 8.46 -11.22 -5.62
N GLU A 22 8.44 -12.08 -4.61
CA GLU A 22 8.74 -13.52 -4.76
C GLU A 22 7.67 -14.26 -5.57
N ILE A 23 6.39 -13.88 -5.44
CA ILE A 23 5.31 -14.42 -6.27
C ILE A 23 5.53 -14.05 -7.74
N ALA A 24 5.91 -12.80 -8.01
CA ALA A 24 6.17 -12.34 -9.36
C ALA A 24 7.35 -13.04 -10.06
N LYS A 25 8.38 -13.45 -9.29
CA LYS A 25 9.47 -14.27 -9.82
C LYS A 25 9.02 -15.68 -10.22
N ARG A 26 8.03 -16.24 -9.51
CA ARG A 26 7.54 -17.61 -9.75
C ARG A 26 6.54 -17.68 -10.89
N SER A 27 5.72 -16.65 -11.07
CA SER A 27 4.76 -16.57 -12.18
C SER A 27 4.48 -15.13 -12.55
N ALA A 28 4.66 -14.81 -13.83
CA ALA A 28 4.36 -13.47 -14.35
C ALA A 28 2.86 -13.11 -14.20
N VAL A 29 1.95 -14.06 -14.43
CA VAL A 29 0.50 -13.79 -14.36
C VAL A 29 0.04 -13.58 -12.92
N PHE A 30 0.42 -14.46 -11.99
CA PHE A 30 0.07 -14.28 -10.58
C PHE A 30 0.80 -13.09 -9.97
N GLY A 31 2.04 -12.83 -10.39
CA GLY A 31 2.79 -11.63 -10.03
C GLY A 31 2.07 -10.36 -10.44
N ALA A 32 1.65 -10.26 -11.70
CA ALA A 32 0.91 -9.13 -12.22
C ALA A 32 -0.42 -8.94 -11.47
N LEU A 33 -1.14 -10.03 -11.16
CA LEU A 33 -2.36 -9.96 -10.35
C LEU A 33 -2.09 -9.37 -8.95
N VAL A 34 -1.08 -9.86 -8.24
CA VAL A 34 -0.76 -9.37 -6.89
C VAL A 34 -0.26 -7.92 -6.92
N ILE A 35 0.63 -7.57 -7.86
CA ILE A 35 1.22 -6.23 -7.97
C ILE A 35 0.22 -5.20 -8.51
N SER A 36 -0.78 -5.62 -9.29
CA SER A 36 -1.86 -4.73 -9.74
C SER A 36 -2.73 -4.20 -8.60
N LEU A 37 -2.72 -4.89 -7.45
CA LEU A 37 -3.40 -4.39 -6.25
C LEU A 37 -2.60 -3.22 -5.67
N PRO A 38 -3.25 -2.11 -5.29
CA PRO A 38 -2.58 -0.97 -4.67
C PRO A 38 -2.28 -1.25 -3.19
N LEU A 39 -1.49 -2.30 -2.91
CA LEU A 39 -1.20 -2.79 -1.56
C LEU A 39 -0.62 -1.70 -0.66
N ALA A 40 0.27 -0.88 -1.20
CA ALA A 40 0.85 0.26 -0.48
C ALA A 40 -0.23 1.26 -0.05
N SER A 41 -1.16 1.60 -0.95
CA SER A 41 -2.28 2.50 -0.67
C SER A 41 -3.22 1.91 0.38
N ILE A 42 -3.60 0.63 0.24
CA ILE A 42 -4.47 -0.07 1.18
C ILE A 42 -3.86 -0.08 2.59
N MET A 43 -2.58 -0.44 2.70
CA MET A 43 -1.88 -0.43 3.99
C MET A 43 -1.81 0.98 4.57
N SER A 44 -1.45 1.98 3.76
CA SER A 44 -1.32 3.37 4.22
C SER A 44 -2.65 3.93 4.72
N MET A 45 -3.76 3.68 4.01
CA MET A 45 -5.11 4.08 4.45
C MET A 45 -5.52 3.36 5.75
N THR A 46 -5.18 2.07 5.87
CA THR A 46 -5.47 1.28 7.08
C THR A 46 -4.72 1.85 8.29
N TRP A 47 -3.44 2.17 8.13
CA TRP A 47 -2.64 2.78 9.20
C TRP A 47 -3.10 4.19 9.53
N LEU A 48 -3.46 4.98 8.52
CA LEU A 48 -3.99 6.33 8.70
C LEU A 48 -5.26 6.28 9.55
N TYR A 49 -6.22 5.43 9.21
CA TYR A 49 -7.43 5.24 10.00
C TYR A 49 -7.12 4.77 11.42
N ASN A 50 -6.23 3.79 11.59
CA ASN A 50 -5.87 3.29 12.92
C ASN A 50 -5.19 4.35 13.79
N ASP A 51 -4.49 5.31 13.19
CA ASP A 51 -3.78 6.36 13.92
C ASP A 51 -4.66 7.57 14.22
N THR A 52 -5.66 7.87 13.38
CA THR A 52 -6.47 9.10 13.48
C THR A 52 -7.95 8.88 13.80
N GLU A 53 -8.45 7.67 13.58
CA GLU A 53 -9.87 7.29 13.66
C GLU A 53 -10.79 8.17 12.78
N ASP A 54 -10.22 8.92 11.83
CA ASP A 54 -10.93 9.90 11.01
C ASP A 54 -11.22 9.35 9.61
N THR A 55 -12.50 9.04 9.35
CA THR A 55 -12.95 8.54 8.05
C THR A 55 -12.92 9.59 6.95
N ALA A 56 -13.08 10.88 7.28
CA ALA A 56 -13.02 11.96 6.29
C ALA A 56 -11.60 12.11 5.76
N GLN A 57 -10.62 12.08 6.66
CA GLN A 57 -9.21 12.12 6.28
C GLN A 57 -8.79 10.92 5.41
N VAL A 58 -9.31 9.72 5.70
CA VAL A 58 -9.08 8.53 4.87
C VAL A 58 -9.73 8.68 3.49
N ALA A 59 -10.93 9.26 3.41
CA ALA A 59 -11.62 9.53 2.16
C ALA A 59 -10.85 10.53 1.28
N ASP A 60 -10.39 11.64 1.86
CA ASP A 60 -9.59 12.66 1.17
C ASP A 60 -8.28 12.05 0.63
N PHE A 61 -7.65 11.18 1.42
CA PHE A 61 -6.43 10.48 1.00
C PHE A 61 -6.71 9.49 -0.14
N ALA A 62 -7.81 8.74 -0.06
CA ALA A 62 -8.24 7.82 -1.13
C ALA A 62 -8.56 8.56 -2.44
N GLU A 63 -9.26 9.70 -2.37
CA GLU A 63 -9.55 10.55 -3.52
C GLU A 63 -8.27 11.10 -4.15
N SER A 64 -7.33 11.56 -3.30
CA SER A 64 -6.02 12.04 -3.76
C SER A 64 -5.24 10.94 -4.50
N ILE A 65 -5.23 9.72 -3.97
CA ILE A 65 -4.61 8.57 -4.63
C ILE A 65 -5.28 8.31 -5.99
N LEU A 66 -6.61 8.33 -6.04
CA LEU A 66 -7.36 8.09 -7.29
C LEU A 66 -6.98 9.08 -8.39
N TRP A 67 -6.90 10.38 -8.07
CA TRP A 67 -6.47 11.39 -9.03
C TRP A 67 -5.01 11.22 -9.45
N LEU A 68 -4.13 10.82 -8.55
CA LEU A 68 -2.71 10.60 -8.82
C LEU A 68 -2.43 9.29 -9.58
N VAL A 69 -3.38 8.37 -9.66
CA VAL A 69 -3.27 7.20 -10.54
C VAL A 69 -3.16 7.64 -12.00
N ILE A 70 -3.95 8.63 -12.44
CA ILE A 70 -3.95 9.12 -13.83
C ILE A 70 -2.53 9.53 -14.30
N PRO A 71 -1.80 10.43 -13.62
CA PRO A 71 -0.45 10.78 -14.02
C PRO A 71 0.55 9.63 -13.82
N SER A 72 0.34 8.74 -12.84
CA SER A 72 1.24 7.59 -12.62
C SER A 72 1.21 6.56 -13.75
N MET A 73 0.13 6.51 -14.55
CA MET A 73 0.06 5.67 -15.76
C MET A 73 1.17 5.97 -16.76
N LEU A 74 1.83 7.15 -16.70
CA LEU A 74 3.01 7.44 -17.53
C LEU A 74 4.25 6.62 -17.15
N LEU A 75 4.25 6.02 -15.96
CA LEU A 75 5.36 5.22 -15.42
C LEU A 75 5.17 3.71 -15.63
N PHE A 76 3.98 3.29 -16.08
CA PHE A 76 3.60 1.90 -16.34
C PHE A 76 3.40 1.68 -17.84
#